data_AF-A0A5M3MS34-F1
#
_entry.id   AF-A0A5M3MS34-F1
#
_cell.length_a   1.000
_cell.length_b   1.000
_cell.length_c   1.000
_cell.angle_alpha   90.00
_cell.angle_beta   90.00
_cell.angle_gamma   90.00
#
_symmetry.space_group_name_H-M   'P 1'
#
loop_
_entity.id
_entity.type
_entity.pdbx_description
1 polymer ?
#
loop_
_entity_poly.entity_id
_entity_poly.type
_entity_poly.pdbx_seq_one_letter_code
_entity_poly.pdbx_strand_id
1 'polypeptide(L)'
;MVRTNSRGIKEDSQGNAVGGSERIVSYRGLSQFQGRSASACGLACLNFARHVLERRRNGESTERILQEISWKESMEEILAITSGWTDDSHLEVDQIEQLPLFKSSLKLVHTQFGQPTKEHFRSLLRHLERIPSSCAVAVITRPPEIIACLKVIVSGSNTFVIFDSHPRPDHSDGAALIFVDSIDKAAVRLSTILPYDEALMSDSHLHWQAQLLGQFSSHTFVARELDTSPMAMMYLVAEASLDILSLQTKVSTLESRNSSVLTSENQRLEKRMEQMEDTRTALEIQLRELAAAPFRKSPLHPDPSAKNAEAGPSRLPPSASVGNPRSEDGPQHDSIQQFNQEDRLIRQQHDIIATSQIKPFECNICFEEQSEDFAVRLRPCGHPFCRTCAKEFIVSNINEHRFPVLCPVCSAEKAEKPSVVDSWLVEQIGVNQDQYSIWTEMELAQFSILIHCRGCKRSVFIDRQDHDDTKMLACPLPRCNYVWCKACQCSIQIGGPSHSCDGSSELDHLMKQRGWKYCPSCKTPCEKVSGCNHMICISPGCT
;
A
#
# COMPACT_ATOMS: atom_id res chain seq x y z
N MET A 1 19.05 -34.60 57.44
CA MET A 1 20.36 -34.53 56.77
C MET A 1 20.12 -34.42 55.27
N VAL A 2 19.71 -33.25 54.77
CA VAL A 2 19.69 -32.92 53.34
C VAL A 2 20.12 -31.46 53.27
N ARG A 3 21.24 -31.25 52.60
CA ARG A 3 22.04 -30.02 52.61
C ARG A 3 21.32 -28.88 51.92
N THR A 4 21.19 -27.77 52.63
CA THR A 4 21.04 -26.42 52.11
C THR A 4 22.15 -26.15 51.10
N ASN A 5 21.80 -25.89 49.84
CA ASN A 5 22.76 -25.45 48.82
C ASN A 5 22.35 -24.05 48.35
N SER A 6 22.77 -23.07 49.14
CA SER A 6 22.94 -21.68 48.74
C SER A 6 23.88 -21.62 47.53
N ARG A 7 23.34 -21.38 46.34
CA ARG A 7 24.12 -21.15 45.12
C ARG A 7 23.74 -19.81 44.50
N GLY A 8 24.58 -18.83 44.81
CA GLY A 8 25.05 -17.77 43.91
C GLY A 8 24.02 -17.08 43.04
N ILE A 9 23.47 -15.99 43.56
CA ILE A 9 23.00 -14.86 42.74
C ILE A 9 24.22 -14.39 41.94
N LYS A 10 24.27 -14.71 40.65
CA LYS A 10 25.09 -13.96 39.69
C LYS A 10 24.20 -12.85 39.16
N GLU A 11 24.49 -11.64 39.60
CA GLU A 11 23.92 -10.40 39.07
C GLU A 11 24.29 -10.28 37.59
N ASP A 12 23.40 -10.71 36.70
CA ASP A 12 23.47 -10.38 35.29
C ASP A 12 23.02 -8.93 35.12
N SER A 13 24.02 -8.03 35.09
CA SER A 13 24.00 -6.64 34.64
C SER A 13 22.69 -5.84 34.84
N GLN A 14 22.42 -5.43 36.09
CA GLN A 14 21.68 -4.20 36.34
C GLN A 14 22.56 -3.02 35.94
N GLY A 15 22.34 -2.45 34.76
CA GLY A 15 22.94 -1.17 34.37
C GLY A 15 22.34 -0.03 35.19
N ASN A 16 22.85 0.19 36.41
CA ASN A 16 22.58 1.41 37.17
C ASN A 16 23.41 2.55 36.55
N ALA A 17 22.90 3.17 35.49
CA ALA A 17 23.39 4.48 35.08
C ALA A 17 22.94 5.51 36.12
N VAL A 18 23.82 5.80 37.08
CA VAL A 18 23.63 6.87 38.06
C VAL A 18 23.77 8.22 37.35
N GLY A 19 22.65 8.67 36.81
CA GLY A 19 22.35 10.02 36.37
C GLY A 19 20.93 10.33 36.83
N GLY A 20 20.77 10.51 38.14
CA GLY A 20 19.52 10.55 38.91
C GLY A 20 18.23 10.87 38.15
N SER A 21 17.41 9.84 37.88
CA SER A 21 15.93 9.82 37.81
C SER A 21 15.32 8.94 36.71
N GLU A 22 16.14 8.31 35.88
CA GLU A 22 15.70 7.32 34.89
C GLU A 22 16.25 5.95 35.28
N ARG A 23 15.39 4.92 35.27
CA ARG A 23 15.78 3.52 35.49
C ARG A 23 15.44 2.72 34.25
N ILE A 24 16.42 2.00 33.69
CA ILE A 24 16.24 1.15 32.51
C ILE A 24 16.37 -0.32 32.93
N VAL A 25 15.42 -1.14 32.51
CA VAL A 25 15.42 -2.59 32.70
C VAL A 25 15.40 -3.25 31.33
N SER A 26 16.43 -4.02 31.02
CA SER A 26 16.58 -4.74 29.75
C SER A 26 17.22 -6.09 29.99
N TYR A 27 16.83 -7.10 29.21
CA TYR A 27 17.39 -8.45 29.31
C TYR A 27 17.98 -8.89 27.98
N ARG A 28 19.14 -9.56 28.02
CA ARG A 28 19.81 -10.06 26.83
C ARG A 28 18.94 -11.07 26.08
N GLY A 29 18.84 -10.88 24.76
CA GLY A 29 18.20 -11.84 23.85
C GLY A 29 16.69 -11.68 23.72
N LEU A 30 16.07 -10.72 24.44
CA LEU A 30 14.65 -10.41 24.32
C LEU A 30 14.46 -9.27 23.35
N SER A 31 14.14 -9.52 22.08
CA SER A 31 13.84 -8.46 21.10
C SER A 31 12.68 -8.87 20.21
N GLN A 32 11.93 -7.90 19.68
CA GLN A 32 10.94 -8.14 18.63
C GLN A 32 11.54 -8.87 17.40
N PHE A 33 12.85 -8.71 17.14
CA PHE A 33 13.55 -9.24 15.96
C PHE A 33 13.90 -10.74 16.03
N GLN A 34 13.34 -11.49 16.97
CA GLN A 34 13.26 -12.95 16.78
C GLN A 34 12.29 -13.32 15.63
N GLY A 35 11.44 -12.38 15.18
CA GLY A 35 10.62 -12.45 13.96
C GLY A 35 10.83 -11.23 13.05
N ARG A 36 10.65 -11.39 11.73
CA ARG A 36 11.17 -10.52 10.67
C ARG A 36 10.32 -9.30 10.28
N SER A 37 9.18 -9.03 10.94
CA SER A 37 8.16 -8.14 10.37
C SER A 37 7.92 -6.82 11.10
N ALA A 38 7.44 -5.82 10.34
CA ALA A 38 7.12 -4.47 10.82
C ALA A 38 5.98 -4.45 11.85
N SER A 39 5.08 -5.45 11.84
CA SER A 39 3.92 -5.54 12.75
C SER A 39 4.26 -6.07 14.14
N ALA A 40 5.47 -6.62 14.32
CA ALA A 40 5.90 -7.24 15.58
C ALA A 40 5.95 -6.23 16.75
N CYS A 41 6.39 -4.99 16.51
CA CYS A 41 6.42 -3.95 17.55
C CYS A 41 5.00 -3.52 17.97
N GLY A 42 4.06 -3.45 17.04
CA GLY A 42 2.65 -3.17 17.33
C GLY A 42 2.01 -4.25 18.20
N LEU A 43 2.24 -5.53 17.85
CA LEU A 43 1.79 -6.67 18.65
C LEU A 43 2.40 -6.68 20.06
N ALA A 44 3.71 -6.44 20.17
CA ALA A 44 4.40 -6.35 21.45
C ALA A 44 3.82 -5.22 22.32
N CYS A 45 3.60 -4.03 21.76
CA CYS A 45 3.08 -2.87 22.48
C CYS A 45 1.63 -3.08 22.95
N LEU A 46 0.76 -3.65 22.12
CA LEU A 46 -0.61 -3.97 22.51
C LEU A 46 -0.67 -5.12 23.52
N ASN A 47 0.23 -6.11 23.41
CA ASN A 47 0.32 -7.18 24.41
C ASN A 47 0.89 -6.68 25.75
N PHE A 48 1.84 -5.75 25.73
CA PHE A 48 2.27 -5.03 26.92
C PHE A 48 1.10 -4.29 27.58
N ALA A 49 0.32 -3.54 26.79
CA ALA A 49 -0.86 -2.84 27.28
C ALA A 49 -1.87 -3.82 27.91
N ARG A 50 -2.17 -4.93 27.23
CA ARG A 50 -3.04 -6.00 27.72
C ARG A 50 -2.53 -6.56 29.04
N HIS A 51 -1.27 -6.97 29.10
CA HIS A 51 -0.66 -7.64 30.25
C HIS A 51 -0.72 -6.75 31.51
N VAL A 52 -0.43 -5.45 31.37
CA VAL A 52 -0.51 -4.49 32.49
C VAL A 52 -1.95 -4.23 32.93
N LEU A 53 -2.84 -3.96 31.97
CA LEU A 53 -4.22 -3.57 32.26
C LEU A 53 -5.05 -4.74 32.79
N GLU A 54 -4.75 -5.96 32.36
CA GLU A 54 -5.36 -7.20 32.86
C GLU A 54 -4.99 -7.46 34.33
N ARG A 55 -3.72 -7.31 34.71
CA ARG A 55 -3.29 -7.41 36.12
C ARG A 55 -4.00 -6.37 36.99
N ARG A 56 -4.15 -5.14 36.48
CA ARG A 56 -4.88 -4.10 37.20
C ARG A 56 -6.36 -4.45 37.36
N ARG A 57 -7.00 -4.97 36.31
CA ARG A 57 -8.38 -5.46 36.34
C ARG A 57 -8.56 -6.57 37.38
N ASN A 58 -7.59 -7.47 37.49
CA ASN A 58 -7.59 -8.57 38.45
C ASN A 58 -7.31 -8.12 39.91
N GLY A 59 -7.18 -6.81 40.16
CA GLY A 59 -7.08 -6.23 41.50
C GLY A 59 -5.65 -6.09 42.03
N GLU A 60 -4.62 -6.36 41.22
CA GLU A 60 -3.23 -6.16 41.64
C GLU A 60 -2.94 -4.68 41.92
N SER A 61 -2.14 -4.40 42.96
CA SER A 61 -1.71 -3.04 43.26
C SER A 61 -0.75 -2.51 42.20
N THR A 62 -0.71 -1.20 42.06
CA THR A 62 0.16 -0.49 41.10
C THR A 62 1.65 -0.76 41.34
N GLU A 63 2.05 -0.89 42.60
CA GLU A 63 3.42 -1.25 43.00
C GLU A 63 3.78 -2.68 42.59
N ARG A 64 2.84 -3.62 42.75
CA ARG A 64 3.03 -5.00 42.34
C ARG A 64 3.15 -5.10 40.82
N ILE A 65 2.28 -4.41 40.08
CA ILE A 65 2.35 -4.36 38.61
C ILE A 65 3.72 -3.88 38.13
N LEU A 66 4.25 -2.80 38.71
CA LEU A 66 5.59 -2.29 38.35
C LEU A 66 6.71 -3.28 38.66
N GLN A 67 6.59 -4.01 39.77
CA GLN A 67 7.54 -5.07 40.09
C GLN A 67 7.44 -6.20 39.07
N GLU A 68 6.25 -6.76 38.85
CA GLU A 68 6.01 -7.91 37.97
C GLU A 68 6.44 -7.64 36.52
N ILE A 69 6.14 -6.47 35.94
CA ILE A 69 6.59 -6.17 34.57
C ILE A 69 8.11 -6.05 34.45
N SER A 70 8.80 -5.75 35.55
CA SER A 70 10.26 -5.66 35.56
C SER A 70 10.94 -7.01 35.53
N TRP A 71 10.22 -8.13 35.68
CA TRP A 71 10.80 -9.48 35.70
C TRP A 71 11.03 -9.98 34.28
N LYS A 72 12.02 -10.84 34.13
CA LYS A 72 12.40 -11.41 32.83
C LYS A 72 11.26 -12.24 32.22
N GLU A 73 10.61 -13.05 33.06
CA GLU A 73 9.51 -13.93 32.68
C GLU A 73 8.32 -13.15 32.09
N SER A 74 7.99 -11.99 32.69
CA SER A 74 6.93 -11.11 32.18
C SER A 74 7.29 -10.51 30.82
N MET A 75 8.55 -10.07 30.64
CA MET A 75 9.02 -9.55 29.35
C MET A 75 9.03 -10.62 28.25
N GLU A 76 9.38 -11.86 28.59
CA GLU A 76 9.27 -13.01 27.70
C GLU A 76 7.80 -13.26 27.29
N GLU A 77 6.86 -13.22 28.23
CA GLU A 77 5.43 -13.39 27.95
C GLU A 77 4.87 -12.27 27.05
N ILE A 78 5.27 -11.02 27.30
CA ILE A 78 4.88 -9.85 26.49
C ILE A 78 5.35 -10.02 25.05
N LEU A 79 6.57 -10.50 24.85
CA LEU A 79 7.18 -10.67 23.52
C LEU A 79 6.81 -11.99 22.84
N ALA A 80 6.37 -13.01 23.58
CA ALA A 80 6.09 -14.34 23.01
C ALA A 80 5.09 -14.28 21.85
N ILE A 81 4.10 -13.37 21.90
CA ILE A 81 3.11 -13.19 20.82
C ILE A 81 3.74 -12.82 19.47
N THR A 82 4.91 -12.17 19.47
CA THR A 82 5.58 -11.73 18.23
C THR A 82 6.23 -12.90 17.49
N SER A 83 6.59 -13.98 18.19
CA SER A 83 7.12 -15.20 17.57
C SER A 83 6.06 -16.01 16.80
N GLY A 84 4.78 -15.85 17.17
CA GLY A 84 3.66 -16.50 16.49
C GLY A 84 3.27 -15.84 15.16
N TRP A 85 3.78 -14.62 14.91
CA TRP A 85 3.48 -13.86 13.70
C TRP A 85 4.61 -14.03 12.68
N THR A 86 4.33 -14.74 11.59
CA THR A 86 5.33 -15.10 10.55
C THR A 86 5.20 -14.30 9.26
N ASP A 87 4.22 -13.40 9.17
CA ASP A 87 3.92 -12.64 7.95
C ASP A 87 4.67 -11.29 7.96
N ASP A 88 5.20 -10.87 6.80
CA ASP A 88 5.90 -9.61 6.61
C ASP A 88 4.95 -8.43 6.35
N SER A 89 3.64 -8.68 6.32
CA SER A 89 2.59 -7.67 6.16
C SER A 89 2.63 -6.61 7.27
N HIS A 90 2.59 -5.34 6.87
CA HIS A 90 2.51 -4.19 7.78
C HIS A 90 1.07 -3.99 8.25
N LEU A 91 0.83 -4.17 9.56
CA LEU A 91 -0.45 -3.96 10.22
C LEU A 91 -0.39 -2.70 11.05
N GLU A 92 -1.42 -1.87 10.93
CA GLU A 92 -1.59 -0.69 11.76
C GLU A 92 -2.14 -1.08 13.14
N VAL A 93 -1.90 -0.24 14.16
CA VAL A 93 -2.37 -0.48 15.53
C VAL A 93 -3.88 -0.69 15.58
N ASP A 94 -4.64 0.04 14.78
CA ASP A 94 -6.11 -0.03 14.72
C ASP A 94 -6.59 -1.41 14.22
N GLN A 95 -5.84 -2.03 13.30
CA GLN A 95 -6.12 -3.36 12.79
C GLN A 95 -5.78 -4.43 13.84
N ILE A 96 -4.64 -4.27 14.52
CA ILE A 96 -4.22 -5.19 15.58
C ILE A 96 -5.19 -5.11 16.77
N GLU A 97 -5.67 -3.92 17.13
CA GLU A 97 -6.66 -3.73 18.21
C GLU A 97 -7.94 -4.55 17.98
N GLN A 98 -8.38 -4.71 16.73
CA GLN A 98 -9.61 -5.45 16.41
C GLN A 98 -9.51 -6.95 16.71
N LEU A 99 -8.31 -7.50 16.92
CA LEU A 99 -8.15 -8.91 17.27
C LEU A 99 -8.92 -9.22 18.56
N PRO A 100 -9.66 -10.34 18.64
CA PRO A 100 -10.48 -10.69 19.80
C PRO A 100 -9.72 -10.63 21.14
N LEU A 101 -8.43 -10.97 21.12
CA LEU A 101 -7.55 -10.88 22.29
C LEU A 101 -7.46 -9.46 22.86
N PHE A 102 -7.27 -8.45 22.01
CA PHE A 102 -7.10 -7.06 22.41
C PHE A 102 -8.44 -6.36 22.58
N LYS A 103 -9.36 -6.56 21.64
CA LYS A 103 -10.73 -6.00 21.68
C LYS A 103 -11.48 -6.38 22.95
N SER A 104 -11.26 -7.59 23.48
CA SER A 104 -11.86 -8.01 24.74
C SER A 104 -11.23 -7.32 25.95
N SER A 105 -9.90 -7.17 25.98
CA SER A 105 -9.16 -6.72 27.18
C SER A 105 -8.94 -5.21 27.26
N LEU A 106 -8.86 -4.54 26.12
CA LEU A 106 -8.50 -3.13 25.99
C LEU A 106 -9.71 -2.30 25.59
N LYS A 107 -9.84 -1.12 26.19
CA LYS A 107 -10.81 -0.11 25.79
C LYS A 107 -10.06 1.13 25.31
N LEU A 108 -10.14 1.42 24.02
CA LEU A 108 -9.67 2.69 23.46
C LEU A 108 -10.51 3.83 24.05
N VAL A 109 -9.85 4.81 24.65
CA VAL A 109 -10.50 5.98 25.26
C VAL A 109 -10.13 7.30 24.59
N HIS A 110 -8.99 7.34 23.89
CA HIS A 110 -8.54 8.54 23.20
C HIS A 110 -7.57 8.19 22.07
N THR A 111 -7.71 8.92 20.95
CA THR A 111 -6.73 8.93 19.87
C THR A 111 -6.21 10.35 19.69
N GLN A 112 -4.89 10.49 19.57
CA GLN A 112 -4.23 11.78 19.36
C GLN A 112 -3.28 11.69 18.17
N PHE A 113 -3.23 12.76 17.36
CA PHE A 113 -2.24 12.94 16.30
C PHE A 113 -1.43 14.21 16.59
N GLY A 114 -0.14 14.21 16.25
CA GLY A 114 0.70 15.38 16.45
C GLY A 114 2.10 15.21 15.87
N GLN A 115 2.88 16.28 15.85
CA GLN A 115 4.28 16.21 15.44
C GLN A 115 5.13 15.58 16.57
N PRO A 116 6.15 14.76 16.29
CA PRO A 116 6.98 14.06 17.30
C PRO A 116 7.98 15.01 17.97
N THR A 117 7.44 16.07 18.57
CA THR A 117 8.16 17.10 19.30
C THR A 117 7.91 16.96 20.79
N LYS A 118 8.86 17.44 21.60
CA LYS A 118 8.76 17.43 23.06
C LYS A 118 7.45 18.06 23.57
N GLU A 119 6.96 19.11 22.92
CA GLU A 119 5.73 19.81 23.32
C GLU A 119 4.47 18.97 23.09
N HIS A 120 4.38 18.31 21.94
CA HIS A 120 3.25 17.44 21.63
C HIS A 120 3.27 16.16 22.49
N PHE A 121 4.45 15.59 22.77
CA PHE A 121 4.56 14.48 23.73
C PHE A 121 4.19 14.89 25.16
N ARG A 122 4.53 16.11 25.60
CA ARG A 122 4.01 16.65 26.88
C ARG A 122 2.49 16.75 26.88
N SER A 123 1.89 17.18 25.77
CA SER A 123 0.43 17.24 25.63
C SER A 123 -0.20 15.85 25.76
N LEU A 124 0.37 14.84 25.09
CA LEU A 124 -0.04 13.44 25.18
C LEU A 124 0.03 12.93 26.63
N LEU A 125 1.15 13.13 27.30
CA LEU A 125 1.36 12.66 28.68
C LEU A 125 0.44 13.37 29.68
N ARG A 126 0.12 14.65 29.46
CA ARG A 126 -0.90 15.37 30.26
C ARG A 126 -2.30 14.84 30.02
N HIS A 127 -2.62 14.42 28.79
CA HIS A 127 -3.88 13.74 28.52
C HIS A 127 -3.94 12.41 29.27
N LEU A 128 -2.87 11.62 29.20
CA LEU A 128 -2.73 10.34 29.89
C LEU A 128 -2.84 10.50 31.43
N GLU A 129 -2.30 11.58 31.99
CA GLU A 129 -2.41 11.93 33.42
C GLU A 129 -3.87 12.20 33.84
N ARG A 130 -4.65 12.89 33.00
CA ARG A 130 -6.07 13.25 33.27
C ARG A 130 -7.01 12.05 33.28
N ILE A 131 -6.58 10.91 32.76
CA ILE A 131 -7.40 9.70 32.78
C ILE A 131 -7.58 9.24 34.23
N PRO A 132 -8.82 9.06 34.71
CA PRO A 132 -9.12 8.76 36.11
C PRO A 132 -8.61 7.38 36.55
N SER A 133 -8.39 6.47 35.59
CA SER A 133 -7.84 5.14 35.84
C SER A 133 -6.44 5.21 36.46
N SER A 134 -6.18 4.33 37.43
CA SER A 134 -4.87 4.18 38.06
C SER A 134 -3.78 3.72 37.09
N CYS A 135 -4.18 3.04 36.00
CA CYS A 135 -3.32 2.64 34.89
C CYS A 135 -3.96 3.07 33.57
N ALA A 136 -3.16 3.62 32.66
CA ALA A 136 -3.54 3.87 31.27
C ALA A 136 -2.30 3.70 30.38
N VAL A 137 -2.47 3.18 29.17
CA VAL A 137 -1.34 2.91 28.26
C VAL A 137 -1.59 3.61 26.93
N ALA A 138 -0.67 4.48 26.53
CA ALA A 138 -0.64 5.07 25.20
C ALA A 138 0.27 4.25 24.29
N VAL A 139 -0.27 3.63 23.25
CA VAL A 139 0.51 3.04 22.15
C VAL A 139 0.77 4.16 21.16
N ILE A 140 2.04 4.47 20.91
CA ILE A 140 2.50 5.58 20.08
C ILE A 140 3.13 4.99 18.83
N THR A 141 2.60 5.37 17.67
CA THR A 141 3.06 4.91 16.37
C THR A 141 3.66 6.08 15.62
N ARG A 142 4.90 5.89 15.19
CA ARG A 142 5.55 6.72 14.18
C ARG A 142 6.32 5.79 13.25
N PRO A 143 5.77 5.45 12.08
CA PRO A 143 6.33 4.41 11.24
C PRO A 143 7.84 4.64 10.97
N PRO A 144 8.68 3.60 11.09
CA PRO A 144 8.34 2.20 11.39
C PRO A 144 8.28 1.83 12.90
N GLU A 145 8.41 2.80 13.81
CA GLU A 145 8.55 2.56 15.25
C GLU A 145 7.20 2.63 15.98
N ILE A 146 6.92 1.61 16.81
CA ILE A 146 5.77 1.57 17.71
C ILE A 146 6.25 1.30 19.13
N ILE A 147 5.79 2.12 20.09
CA ILE A 147 6.24 2.12 21.48
C ILE A 147 5.01 2.25 22.39
N ALA A 148 5.05 1.66 23.57
CA ALA A 148 4.00 1.85 24.57
C ALA A 148 4.48 2.71 25.74
N CYS A 149 3.66 3.67 26.17
CA CYS A 149 3.88 4.48 27.36
C CYS A 149 2.77 4.24 28.37
N LEU A 150 3.10 3.58 29.47
CA LEU A 150 2.22 3.35 30.61
C LEU A 150 2.29 4.55 31.57
N LYS A 151 1.13 5.06 31.97
CA LYS A 151 0.94 5.88 33.18
C LYS A 151 0.41 5.01 34.29
N VAL A 152 1.06 5.06 35.44
CA VAL A 152 0.61 4.39 36.66
C VAL A 152 0.63 5.35 37.85
N ILE A 153 -0.37 5.27 38.71
CA ILE A 153 -0.43 6.05 39.95
C ILE A 153 0.17 5.21 41.09
N VAL A 154 1.32 5.61 41.62
CA VAL A 154 1.99 4.95 42.76
C VAL A 154 1.95 5.91 43.95
N SER A 155 1.37 5.48 45.06
CA SER A 155 1.27 6.28 46.29
C SER A 155 0.75 7.73 46.06
N GLY A 156 -0.15 7.91 45.09
CA GLY A 156 -0.74 9.21 44.74
C GLY A 156 0.05 10.06 43.74
N SER A 157 1.21 9.58 43.26
CA SER A 157 2.04 10.23 42.25
C SER A 157 2.02 9.49 40.92
N ASN A 158 2.15 10.21 39.80
CA ASN A 158 2.20 9.60 38.46
C ASN A 158 3.63 9.17 38.11
N THR A 159 3.80 7.89 37.80
CA THR A 159 5.01 7.31 37.24
C THR A 159 4.72 6.88 35.81
N PHE A 160 5.67 7.10 34.91
CA PHE A 160 5.57 6.67 33.52
C PHE A 160 6.58 5.57 33.22
N VAL A 161 6.16 4.57 32.45
CA VAL A 161 7.00 3.46 31.98
C VAL A 161 6.91 3.40 30.47
N ILE A 162 8.03 3.58 29.77
CA ILE A 162 8.12 3.44 28.33
C ILE A 162 8.61 2.04 28.02
N PHE A 163 7.79 1.24 27.36
CA PHE A 163 8.16 -0.05 26.82
C PHE A 163 8.58 0.10 25.36
N ASP A 164 9.82 -0.26 25.10
CA ASP A 164 10.40 -0.24 23.77
C ASP A 164 10.88 -1.63 23.40
N SER A 165 10.35 -2.20 22.33
CA SER A 165 10.72 -3.53 21.86
C SER A 165 11.93 -3.54 20.93
N HIS A 166 12.44 -2.36 20.54
CA HIS A 166 13.58 -2.20 19.65
C HIS A 166 14.90 -2.20 20.44
N PRO A 167 15.99 -2.76 19.88
CA PRO A 167 17.32 -2.56 20.43
C PRO A 167 17.78 -1.11 20.18
N ARG A 168 18.37 -0.47 21.19
CA ARG A 168 18.90 0.89 21.10
C ARG A 168 20.31 0.99 21.70
N PRO A 169 21.08 2.07 21.49
CA PRO A 169 22.41 2.20 22.06
C PRO A 169 22.48 2.03 23.59
N ASP A 170 21.42 2.40 24.29
CA ASP A 170 21.28 2.29 25.74
C ASP A 170 20.70 0.94 26.23
N HIS A 171 20.18 0.12 25.31
CA HIS A 171 19.74 -1.26 25.54
C HIS A 171 19.98 -2.08 24.26
N SER A 172 21.25 -2.34 23.95
CA SER A 172 21.66 -2.95 22.68
C SER A 172 21.20 -4.39 22.50
N ASP A 173 20.94 -5.07 23.62
CA ASP A 173 20.75 -6.52 23.66
C ASP A 173 19.26 -6.93 23.62
N GLY A 174 18.33 -5.99 23.43
CA GLY A 174 16.90 -6.28 23.34
C GLY A 174 15.97 -5.15 23.75
N ALA A 175 14.69 -5.46 23.93
CA ALA A 175 13.63 -4.63 24.46
C ALA A 175 13.95 -4.10 25.87
N ALA A 176 13.40 -2.94 26.20
CA ALA A 176 13.60 -2.28 27.48
C ALA A 176 12.33 -1.69 28.07
N LEU A 177 12.31 -1.62 29.39
CA LEU A 177 11.38 -0.83 30.20
C LEU A 177 12.13 0.34 30.81
N ILE A 178 11.68 1.55 30.49
CA ILE A 178 12.30 2.81 30.92
C ILE A 178 11.34 3.50 31.88
N PHE A 179 11.73 3.60 33.15
CA PHE A 179 10.94 4.19 34.21
C PHE A 179 11.35 5.65 34.42
N VAL A 180 10.37 6.55 34.37
CA VAL A 180 10.55 7.98 34.57
C VAL A 180 9.47 8.54 35.48
N ASP A 181 9.86 9.50 36.32
CA ASP A 181 9.04 10.05 37.42
C ASP A 181 8.29 11.34 37.06
N SER A 182 8.38 11.81 35.82
CA SER A 182 7.82 13.09 35.41
C SER A 182 7.48 13.16 33.93
N ILE A 183 6.44 13.95 33.62
CA ILE A 183 6.00 14.22 32.25
C ILE A 183 7.12 14.82 31.40
N ASP A 184 7.90 15.74 31.98
CA ASP A 184 8.99 16.39 31.26
C ASP A 184 10.08 15.40 30.82
N LYS A 185 10.46 14.46 31.71
CA LYS A 185 11.47 13.45 31.39
C LYS A 185 10.93 12.42 30.40
N ALA A 186 9.69 11.97 30.59
CA ALA A 186 9.01 11.10 29.63
C ALA A 186 8.93 11.73 28.23
N ALA A 187 8.58 13.02 28.14
CA ALA A 187 8.51 13.73 26.87
C ALA A 187 9.88 13.90 26.20
N VAL A 188 10.93 14.22 26.98
CA VAL A 188 12.31 14.23 26.45
C VAL A 188 12.66 12.85 25.90
N ARG A 189 12.39 11.80 26.67
CA ARG A 189 12.74 10.44 26.29
C ARG A 189 12.02 9.99 25.02
N LEU A 190 10.71 10.23 24.93
CA LEU A 190 9.93 9.96 23.72
C LEU A 190 10.44 10.75 22.51
N SER A 191 10.85 12.02 22.69
CA SER A 191 11.43 12.80 21.59
C SER A 191 12.82 12.33 21.16
N THR A 192 13.61 11.76 22.06
CA THR A 192 14.90 11.14 21.72
C THR A 192 14.70 9.83 20.98
N ILE A 193 13.72 9.04 21.42
CA ILE A 193 13.41 7.75 20.83
C ILE A 193 12.76 7.92 19.44
N LEU A 194 11.84 8.86 19.31
CA LEU A 194 11.13 9.19 18.07
C LEU A 194 11.58 10.58 17.58
N PRO A 195 12.78 10.74 16.99
CA PRO A 195 13.38 12.05 16.69
C PRO A 195 12.74 12.75 15.48
N TYR A 196 12.21 13.96 15.64
CA TYR A 196 11.73 14.77 14.51
C TYR A 196 12.92 15.29 13.69
N ASP A 197 13.01 14.95 12.41
CA ASP A 197 14.03 15.48 11.52
C ASP A 197 13.43 16.61 10.66
N GLU A 198 13.73 17.84 11.05
CA GLU A 198 13.26 19.06 10.39
C GLU A 198 13.86 19.20 8.97
N ALA A 199 15.05 18.62 8.72
CA ALA A 199 15.68 18.67 7.40
C ALA A 199 14.95 17.77 6.39
N LEU A 200 14.51 16.58 6.82
CA LEU A 200 13.68 15.67 6.00
C LEU A 200 12.29 16.23 5.67
N MET A 201 11.75 17.09 6.54
CA MET A 201 10.40 17.66 6.43
C MET A 201 10.36 19.04 5.74
N SER A 202 11.50 19.72 5.68
CA SER A 202 11.68 21.00 4.99
C SER A 202 11.86 20.85 3.47
N ASP A 203 11.97 19.62 2.98
CA ASP A 203 12.11 19.32 1.56
C ASP A 203 10.76 19.49 0.87
N SER A 204 10.65 20.52 0.02
CA SER A 204 9.41 20.92 -0.67
C SER A 204 8.82 19.85 -1.60
N HIS A 205 9.55 18.75 -1.84
CA HIS A 205 9.24 17.67 -2.77
C HIS A 205 8.47 16.48 -2.16
N LEU A 206 8.40 16.36 -0.83
CA LEU A 206 7.84 15.17 -0.13
C LEU A 206 6.42 15.38 0.46
N HIS A 207 5.58 16.17 -0.21
CA HIS A 207 4.52 16.93 0.46
C HIS A 207 3.37 16.13 1.13
N TRP A 208 3.08 14.87 0.76
CA TRP A 208 1.98 14.12 1.41
C TRP A 208 2.42 12.85 2.16
N GLN A 209 3.38 12.09 1.62
CA GLN A 209 3.93 10.92 2.31
C GLN A 209 4.79 11.31 3.52
N ALA A 210 5.60 12.37 3.43
CA ALA A 210 6.35 12.85 4.60
C ALA A 210 5.43 13.54 5.62
N GLN A 211 4.28 14.09 5.22
CA GLN A 211 3.34 14.70 6.16
C GLN A 211 2.59 13.65 7.00
N LEU A 212 2.34 12.45 6.45
CA LEU A 212 1.83 11.27 7.19
C LEU A 212 2.92 10.60 8.05
N LEU A 213 4.18 10.55 7.58
CA LEU A 213 5.32 9.98 8.32
C LEU A 213 5.95 10.96 9.34
N GLY A 214 5.68 12.26 9.20
CA GLY A 214 6.15 13.34 10.04
C GLY A 214 5.28 13.61 11.27
N GLN A 215 4.18 12.87 11.41
CA GLN A 215 3.31 12.89 12.58
C GLN A 215 3.38 11.53 13.30
N PHE A 216 3.19 11.57 14.61
CA PHE A 216 2.88 10.37 15.37
C PHE A 216 1.37 10.28 15.55
N SER A 217 0.86 9.04 15.62
CA SER A 217 -0.45 8.74 16.16
C SER A 217 -0.30 8.09 17.53
N SER A 218 -1.27 8.30 18.41
CA SER A 218 -1.30 7.65 19.71
C SER A 218 -2.70 7.16 20.05
N HIS A 219 -2.78 5.88 20.42
CA HIS A 219 -3.99 5.19 20.86
C HIS A 219 -3.88 4.91 22.35
N THR A 220 -4.76 5.53 23.14
CA THR A 220 -4.76 5.42 24.59
C THR A 220 -5.80 4.41 25.06
N PHE A 221 -5.33 3.42 25.80
CA PHE A 221 -6.12 2.30 26.30
C PHE A 221 -6.22 2.30 27.82
N VAL A 222 -7.38 1.86 28.30
CA VAL A 222 -7.62 1.48 29.70
C VAL A 222 -8.14 0.04 29.74
N ALA A 223 -8.14 -0.56 30.93
CA ALA A 223 -8.70 -1.88 31.12
C ALA A 223 -10.19 -1.86 30.76
N ARG A 224 -10.62 -2.79 29.89
CA ARG A 224 -12.04 -3.03 29.64
C ARG A 224 -12.60 -3.87 30.78
N GLU A 225 -13.80 -3.50 31.24
CA GLU A 225 -14.57 -4.38 32.11
C GLU A 225 -14.98 -5.61 31.31
N LEU A 226 -14.48 -6.77 31.71
CA LEU A 226 -14.76 -8.06 31.09
C LEU A 226 -15.45 -8.93 32.12
N ASP A 227 -16.50 -9.62 31.69
CA ASP A 227 -16.97 -10.79 32.41
C ASP A 227 -15.90 -11.88 32.26
N THR A 228 -15.29 -12.29 33.37
CA THR A 228 -14.31 -13.37 33.40
C THR A 228 -14.97 -14.74 33.59
N SER A 229 -16.29 -14.81 33.46
CA SER A 229 -17.02 -16.08 33.51
C SER A 229 -16.50 -17.06 32.45
N PRO A 230 -16.52 -18.37 32.74
CA PRO A 230 -16.22 -19.40 31.75
C PRO A 230 -17.06 -19.26 30.46
N MET A 231 -18.26 -18.69 30.58
CA MET A 231 -19.17 -18.44 29.46
C MET A 231 -18.68 -17.31 28.56
N ALA A 232 -18.17 -16.22 29.13
CA ALA A 232 -17.55 -15.13 28.37
C ALA A 232 -16.27 -15.59 27.66
N MET A 233 -15.45 -16.42 28.32
CA MET A 233 -14.29 -17.04 27.68
C MET A 233 -14.70 -17.94 26.50
N MET A 234 -15.74 -18.75 26.67
CA MET A 234 -16.25 -19.60 25.60
C MET A 234 -16.81 -18.78 24.43
N TYR A 235 -17.44 -17.64 24.71
CA TYR A 235 -17.91 -16.71 23.68
C TYR A 235 -16.75 -16.12 22.86
N LEU A 236 -15.66 -15.69 23.51
CA LEU A 236 -14.46 -15.17 22.83
C LEU A 236 -13.80 -16.23 21.94
N VAL A 237 -13.68 -17.46 22.43
CA VAL A 237 -13.16 -18.59 21.63
C VAL A 237 -14.09 -18.88 20.45
N ALA A 238 -15.41 -18.84 20.64
CA ALA A 238 -16.38 -19.03 19.57
C ALA A 238 -16.32 -17.92 18.51
N GLU A 239 -16.23 -16.64 18.91
CA GLU A 239 -16.08 -15.49 18.01
C GLU A 239 -14.81 -15.65 17.16
N ALA A 240 -13.66 -15.91 17.81
CA ALA A 240 -12.40 -16.16 17.10
C ALA A 240 -12.48 -17.38 16.15
N SER A 241 -13.17 -18.44 16.55
CA SER A 241 -13.34 -19.64 15.70
C SER A 241 -14.21 -19.36 14.47
N LEU A 242 -15.26 -18.54 14.61
CA LEU A 242 -16.12 -18.14 13.50
C LEU A 242 -15.37 -17.23 12.51
N ASP A 243 -14.53 -16.32 13.01
CA ASP A 243 -13.67 -15.50 12.16
C ASP A 243 -12.68 -16.36 11.37
N ILE A 244 -12.07 -17.36 12.00
CA ILE A 244 -11.20 -18.33 11.33
C ILE A 244 -11.96 -19.09 10.24
N LEU A 245 -13.17 -19.59 10.51
CA LEU A 245 -14.01 -20.28 9.51
C LEU A 245 -14.37 -19.37 8.33
N SER A 246 -14.69 -18.10 8.62
CA SER A 246 -14.98 -17.10 7.58
C SER A 246 -13.77 -16.88 6.69
N LEU A 247 -12.58 -16.74 7.28
CA LEU A 247 -11.32 -16.58 6.56
C LEU A 247 -10.99 -17.82 5.72
N GLN A 248 -11.13 -19.03 6.28
CA GLN A 248 -10.94 -20.28 5.54
C GLN A 248 -11.87 -20.38 4.33
N THR A 249 -13.12 -19.96 4.47
CA THR A 249 -14.09 -19.94 3.36
C THR A 249 -13.67 -18.96 2.26
N LYS A 250 -13.19 -17.77 2.65
CA LYS A 250 -12.66 -16.78 1.70
C LYS A 250 -11.41 -17.29 0.99
N VAL A 251 -10.48 -17.90 1.71
CA VAL A 251 -9.26 -18.50 1.14
C VAL A 251 -9.62 -19.60 0.16
N SER A 252 -10.48 -20.54 0.55
CA SER A 252 -10.93 -21.62 -0.35
C SER A 252 -11.63 -21.08 -1.61
N THR A 253 -12.45 -20.03 -1.46
CA THR A 253 -13.10 -19.37 -2.61
C THR A 253 -12.08 -18.69 -3.52
N LEU A 254 -11.08 -18.01 -2.95
CA LEU A 254 -10.01 -17.36 -3.69
C LEU A 254 -9.12 -18.38 -4.41
N GLU A 255 -8.74 -19.47 -3.74
CA GLU A 255 -7.98 -20.57 -4.32
C GLU A 255 -8.74 -21.25 -5.45
N SER A 256 -10.04 -21.52 -5.27
CA SER A 256 -10.89 -22.08 -6.32
C SER A 256 -10.99 -21.15 -7.53
N ARG A 257 -11.21 -19.85 -7.31
CA ARG A 257 -11.21 -18.84 -8.38
C ARG A 257 -9.86 -18.80 -9.08
N ASN A 258 -8.76 -18.72 -8.34
CA ASN A 258 -7.42 -18.64 -8.92
C ASN A 258 -7.07 -19.92 -9.71
N SER A 259 -7.38 -21.10 -9.16
CA SER A 259 -7.19 -22.39 -9.85
C SER A 259 -8.01 -22.48 -11.14
N SER A 260 -9.27 -22.02 -11.12
CA SER A 260 -10.12 -22.00 -12.30
C SER A 260 -9.60 -21.05 -13.40
N VAL A 261 -9.15 -19.85 -13.00
CA VAL A 261 -8.58 -18.85 -13.90
C VAL A 261 -7.28 -19.37 -14.50
N LEU A 262 -6.36 -19.88 -13.68
CA LEU A 262 -5.09 -20.45 -14.13
C LEU A 262 -5.30 -21.64 -15.06
N THR A 263 -6.26 -22.52 -14.78
CA THR A 263 -6.58 -23.65 -15.66
C THR A 263 -7.11 -23.18 -17.01
N SER A 264 -7.98 -22.16 -17.01
CA SER A 264 -8.52 -21.61 -18.25
C SER A 264 -7.48 -20.88 -19.09
N GLU A 265 -6.56 -20.11 -18.46
CA GLU A 265 -5.47 -19.43 -19.16
C GLU A 265 -4.43 -20.42 -19.67
N ASN A 266 -4.07 -21.45 -18.91
CA ASN A 266 -3.17 -22.50 -19.37
C ASN A 266 -3.73 -23.20 -20.62
N GLN A 267 -5.02 -23.58 -20.62
CA GLN A 267 -5.66 -24.17 -21.80
C GLN A 267 -5.70 -23.21 -23.00
N ARG A 268 -5.88 -21.91 -22.75
CA ARG A 268 -5.86 -20.89 -23.81
C ARG A 268 -4.46 -20.74 -24.42
N LEU A 269 -3.43 -20.73 -23.57
CA LEU A 269 -2.04 -20.67 -23.99
C LEU A 269 -1.62 -21.92 -24.77
N GLU A 270 -2.02 -23.11 -24.31
CA GLU A 270 -1.78 -24.38 -25.02
C GLU A 270 -2.38 -24.35 -26.44
N LYS A 271 -3.64 -23.94 -26.59
CA LYS A 271 -4.27 -23.78 -27.91
C LYS A 271 -3.55 -22.76 -28.80
N ARG A 272 -3.05 -21.67 -28.21
CA ARG A 272 -2.31 -20.64 -28.96
C ARG A 272 -0.92 -21.15 -29.40
N MET A 273 -0.28 -21.98 -28.57
CA MET A 273 0.95 -22.67 -28.95
C MET A 273 0.73 -23.63 -30.11
N GLU A 274 -0.32 -24.45 -30.06
CA GLU A 274 -0.69 -25.38 -31.15
C GLU A 274 -0.93 -24.62 -32.46
N GLN A 275 -1.70 -23.53 -32.43
CA GLN A 275 -1.92 -22.69 -33.61
C GLN A 275 -0.64 -22.06 -34.18
N MET A 276 0.30 -21.65 -33.32
CA MET A 276 1.60 -21.12 -33.74
C MET A 276 2.48 -22.20 -34.36
N GLU A 277 2.43 -23.43 -33.84
CA GLU A 277 3.14 -24.56 -34.43
C GLU A 277 2.57 -24.92 -35.81
N ASP A 278 1.25 -24.95 -35.96
CA ASP A 278 0.58 -25.18 -37.25
C ASP A 278 0.95 -24.11 -38.27
N THR A 279 0.91 -22.83 -37.88
CA THR A 279 1.31 -21.73 -38.77
C THR A 279 2.79 -21.80 -39.14
N ARG A 280 3.68 -22.13 -38.19
CA ARG A 280 5.10 -22.34 -38.47
C ARG A 280 5.27 -23.45 -39.51
N THR A 281 4.63 -24.60 -39.32
CA THR A 281 4.74 -25.73 -40.25
C THR A 281 4.18 -25.38 -41.63
N ALA A 282 3.06 -24.65 -41.70
CA ALA A 282 2.52 -24.17 -42.97
C ALA A 282 3.46 -23.19 -43.70
N LEU A 283 4.08 -22.25 -42.97
CA LEU A 283 5.08 -21.32 -43.49
C LEU A 283 6.34 -22.04 -43.99
N GLU A 284 6.81 -23.06 -43.27
CA GLU A 284 7.94 -23.90 -43.70
C GLU A 284 7.64 -24.62 -45.01
N ILE A 285 6.42 -25.13 -45.19
CA ILE A 285 5.97 -25.74 -46.44
C ILE A 285 5.96 -24.70 -47.57
N GLN A 286 5.36 -23.52 -47.34
CA GLN A 286 5.30 -22.44 -48.34
C GLN A 286 6.69 -21.95 -48.77
N LEU A 287 7.62 -21.78 -47.82
CA LEU A 287 9.00 -21.40 -48.12
C LEU A 287 9.69 -22.45 -48.99
N ARG A 288 9.41 -23.73 -48.76
CA ARG A 288 9.96 -24.83 -49.56
C ARG A 288 9.39 -24.85 -50.98
N GLU A 289 8.11 -24.56 -51.15
CA GLU A 289 7.46 -24.44 -52.46
C GLU A 289 7.96 -23.23 -53.25
N LEU A 290 8.12 -22.07 -52.60
CA LEU A 290 8.68 -20.86 -53.21
C LEU A 290 10.13 -21.05 -53.65
N ALA A 291 10.93 -21.79 -52.88
CA ALA A 291 12.30 -22.13 -53.25
C ALA A 291 12.39 -23.08 -54.45
N ALA A 292 11.31 -23.82 -54.75
CA ALA A 292 11.25 -24.79 -55.85
C ALA A 292 10.68 -24.22 -57.17
N ALA A 293 10.17 -22.98 -57.19
CA ALA A 293 9.52 -22.40 -58.36
C ALA A 293 10.51 -21.71 -59.33
N PRO A 294 10.52 -22.03 -60.65
CA PRO A 294 11.33 -21.30 -61.62
C PRO A 294 10.67 -19.98 -62.05
N PHE A 295 11.47 -18.91 -62.13
CA PHE A 295 11.07 -17.56 -62.56
C PHE A 295 10.27 -17.55 -63.88
N ARG A 296 9.03 -17.04 -63.84
CA ARG A 296 8.27 -16.61 -65.03
C ARG A 296 7.77 -15.17 -64.87
N LYS A 297 7.94 -14.37 -65.93
CA LYS A 297 7.51 -12.97 -66.06
C LYS A 297 5.98 -12.85 -66.08
N SER A 298 5.46 -11.84 -65.38
CA SER A 298 4.04 -11.46 -65.31
C SER A 298 3.47 -10.92 -66.64
N PRO A 299 2.13 -11.02 -66.83
CA PRO A 299 1.39 -10.01 -67.59
C PRO A 299 0.15 -9.43 -66.89
N LEU A 300 0.08 -8.09 -66.95
CA LEU A 300 -1.04 -7.16 -67.26
C LEU A 300 -2.53 -7.52 -66.98
N HIS A 301 -3.16 -6.60 -66.22
CA HIS A 301 -4.56 -6.08 -66.20
C HIS A 301 -5.80 -6.99 -66.36
N PRO A 302 -6.89 -6.65 -65.64
CA PRO A 302 -8.20 -6.54 -66.30
C PRO A 302 -9.05 -5.32 -65.89
N ASP A 303 -9.96 -4.97 -66.81
CA ASP A 303 -11.03 -3.96 -66.77
C ASP A 303 -12.33 -4.55 -66.16
N PRO A 304 -13.30 -3.76 -65.64
CA PRO A 304 -14.46 -4.25 -64.89
C PRO A 304 -15.76 -4.23 -65.70
N SER A 305 -16.56 -5.30 -65.68
CA SER A 305 -18.01 -5.22 -65.97
C SER A 305 -18.80 -6.52 -65.68
N ALA A 306 -20.03 -6.32 -65.18
CA ALA A 306 -21.25 -7.16 -65.18
C ALA A 306 -21.80 -7.41 -63.75
N LYS A 307 -22.78 -6.65 -63.25
CA LYS A 307 -24.25 -6.70 -63.50
C LYS A 307 -24.89 -8.08 -63.30
N ASN A 308 -25.77 -8.23 -62.29
CA ASN A 308 -27.23 -8.37 -62.46
C ASN A 308 -27.95 -8.73 -61.14
N ALA A 309 -29.22 -8.33 -61.06
CA ALA A 309 -30.16 -8.40 -59.93
C ALA A 309 -31.24 -9.49 -60.17
N GLU A 310 -32.27 -9.47 -59.29
CA GLU A 310 -33.57 -10.20 -59.29
C GLU A 310 -33.59 -11.54 -58.55
N ALA A 311 -34.64 -11.97 -57.82
CA ALA A 311 -35.89 -11.39 -57.30
C ALA A 311 -36.50 -12.42 -56.30
N GLY A 312 -37.38 -11.99 -55.38
CA GLY A 312 -38.20 -12.88 -54.51
C GLY A 312 -39.40 -13.51 -55.24
N PRO A 313 -40.20 -14.36 -54.56
CA PRO A 313 -41.56 -13.97 -54.08
C PRO A 313 -41.96 -14.63 -52.71
N SER A 314 -42.62 -13.97 -51.76
CA SER A 314 -44.07 -13.66 -51.54
C SER A 314 -45.06 -14.80 -51.16
N ARG A 315 -45.58 -14.68 -49.91
CA ARG A 315 -46.96 -14.86 -49.35
C ARG A 315 -47.68 -16.24 -49.18
N LEU A 316 -48.24 -16.35 -47.95
CA LEU A 316 -49.29 -17.19 -47.27
C LEU A 316 -50.66 -17.31 -48.04
N PRO A 317 -51.82 -17.88 -47.55
CA PRO A 317 -52.28 -18.37 -46.20
C PRO A 317 -53.26 -19.62 -46.25
N PRO A 318 -54.44 -19.72 -45.55
CA PRO A 318 -54.72 -20.40 -44.27
C PRO A 318 -55.89 -21.44 -44.31
N SER A 319 -56.25 -22.11 -43.19
CA SER A 319 -57.65 -22.50 -42.86
C SER A 319 -57.82 -23.19 -41.48
N ALA A 320 -59.03 -23.04 -40.93
CA ALA A 320 -59.48 -23.43 -39.59
C ALA A 320 -60.46 -24.62 -39.61
N SER A 321 -60.69 -25.26 -38.44
CA SER A 321 -62.00 -25.48 -37.77
C SER A 321 -62.22 -26.84 -37.10
N VAL A 322 -62.59 -26.76 -35.81
CA VAL A 322 -63.68 -27.42 -35.06
C VAL A 322 -63.78 -28.96 -34.99
N GLY A 323 -63.81 -29.47 -33.75
CA GLY A 323 -64.45 -30.73 -33.37
C GLY A 323 -64.35 -31.04 -31.87
N ASN A 324 -65.47 -30.96 -31.16
CA ASN A 324 -65.77 -31.63 -29.87
C ASN A 324 -67.25 -32.10 -29.99
N PRO A 325 -67.84 -32.99 -29.14
CA PRO A 325 -67.41 -33.47 -27.81
C PRO A 325 -67.69 -34.97 -27.52
N ARG A 326 -67.31 -35.47 -26.33
CA ARG A 326 -68.17 -36.32 -25.45
C ARG A 326 -67.57 -36.53 -24.06
N SER A 327 -68.50 -36.66 -23.11
CA SER A 327 -68.46 -36.49 -21.65
C SER A 327 -68.03 -37.74 -20.88
N GLU A 328 -67.43 -37.57 -19.69
CA GLU A 328 -67.65 -38.41 -18.49
C GLU A 328 -67.46 -37.58 -17.19
N ASP A 329 -68.30 -37.84 -16.20
CA ASP A 329 -68.52 -37.11 -14.95
C ASP A 329 -67.60 -37.58 -13.78
N GLY A 330 -67.03 -36.61 -13.04
CA GLY A 330 -66.60 -36.66 -11.61
C GLY A 330 -65.25 -37.32 -11.25
N PRO A 331 -64.58 -36.99 -10.12
CA PRO A 331 -64.75 -35.92 -9.13
C PRO A 331 -63.46 -35.03 -9.03
N GLN A 332 -63.41 -33.85 -9.65
CA GLN A 332 -62.17 -33.03 -9.72
C GLN A 332 -62.30 -31.62 -9.14
N HIS A 333 -63.31 -31.35 -8.32
CA HIS A 333 -63.59 -29.97 -7.88
C HIS A 333 -62.52 -29.43 -6.90
N ASP A 334 -61.94 -30.28 -6.05
CA ASP A 334 -60.94 -29.85 -5.05
C ASP A 334 -59.55 -29.61 -5.68
N SER A 335 -59.12 -30.44 -6.63
CA SER A 335 -57.84 -30.24 -7.33
C SER A 335 -57.84 -29.03 -8.26
N ILE A 336 -58.98 -28.72 -8.90
CA ILE A 336 -59.10 -27.53 -9.74
C ILE A 336 -59.07 -26.25 -8.89
N GLN A 337 -59.66 -26.26 -7.68
CA GLN A 337 -59.58 -25.11 -6.76
C GLN A 337 -58.17 -24.88 -6.21
N GLN A 338 -57.44 -25.95 -5.86
CA GLN A 338 -56.04 -25.84 -5.42
C GLN A 338 -55.15 -25.31 -6.55
N PHE A 339 -55.28 -25.84 -7.77
CA PHE A 339 -54.50 -25.38 -8.92
C PHE A 339 -54.80 -23.91 -9.23
N ASN A 340 -56.07 -23.50 -9.21
CA ASN A 340 -56.47 -22.10 -9.42
C ASN A 340 -55.97 -21.15 -8.32
N GLN A 341 -55.75 -21.66 -7.10
CA GLN A 341 -55.23 -20.86 -5.99
C GLN A 341 -53.71 -20.71 -6.07
N GLU A 342 -52.99 -21.78 -6.41
CA GLU A 342 -51.56 -21.72 -6.73
C GLU A 342 -51.29 -20.81 -7.93
N ASP A 343 -52.11 -20.90 -8.99
CA ASP A 343 -51.96 -20.08 -10.20
C ASP A 343 -52.17 -18.57 -9.90
N ARG A 344 -53.03 -18.24 -8.93
CA ARG A 344 -53.21 -16.86 -8.45
C ARG A 344 -52.02 -16.37 -7.61
N LEU A 345 -51.46 -17.23 -6.77
CA LEU A 345 -50.29 -16.90 -5.95
C LEU A 345 -49.04 -16.71 -6.82
N ILE A 346 -48.85 -17.55 -7.84
CA ILE A 346 -47.77 -17.43 -8.82
C ILE A 346 -47.92 -16.13 -9.63
N ARG A 347 -49.15 -15.77 -10.05
CA ARG A 347 -49.40 -14.49 -10.73
C ARG A 347 -49.14 -13.29 -9.83
N GLN A 348 -49.50 -13.34 -8.55
CA GLN A 348 -49.15 -12.29 -7.59
C GLN A 348 -47.64 -12.18 -7.35
N GLN A 349 -46.90 -13.29 -7.26
CA GLN A 349 -45.44 -13.26 -7.19
C GLN A 349 -44.80 -12.71 -8.47
N HIS A 350 -45.30 -13.10 -9.64
CA HIS A 350 -44.86 -12.53 -10.91
C HIS A 350 -45.18 -11.05 -11.04
N ASP A 351 -46.33 -10.58 -10.56
CA ASP A 351 -46.67 -9.16 -10.56
C ASP A 351 -45.74 -8.37 -9.63
N ILE A 352 -45.37 -8.92 -8.46
CA ILE A 352 -44.40 -8.30 -7.53
C ILE A 352 -43.01 -8.19 -8.19
N ILE A 353 -42.54 -9.25 -8.87
CA ILE A 353 -41.27 -9.27 -9.63
C ILE A 353 -41.33 -8.33 -10.85
N ALA A 354 -42.49 -8.18 -11.48
CA ALA A 354 -42.69 -7.26 -12.59
C ALA A 354 -42.74 -5.79 -12.13
N THR A 355 -43.22 -5.51 -10.91
CA THR A 355 -43.19 -4.15 -10.31
C THR A 355 -41.82 -3.71 -9.80
N SER A 356 -40.87 -4.62 -9.56
CA SER A 356 -39.45 -4.26 -9.45
C SER A 356 -38.89 -3.94 -10.83
N GLN A 357 -39.46 -2.94 -11.50
CA GLN A 357 -39.02 -2.46 -12.80
C GLN A 357 -37.58 -1.97 -12.69
N ILE A 358 -36.68 -2.84 -13.14
CA ILE A 358 -35.30 -2.51 -13.41
C ILE A 358 -35.32 -1.46 -14.52
N LYS A 359 -34.86 -0.24 -14.24
CA LYS A 359 -34.81 0.81 -15.24
C LYS A 359 -33.83 0.38 -16.34
N PRO A 360 -34.22 0.39 -17.62
CA PRO A 360 -33.28 0.14 -18.70
C PRO A 360 -32.37 1.36 -18.88
N PHE A 361 -31.11 1.11 -19.26
CA PHE A 361 -30.17 2.12 -19.71
C PHE A 361 -29.55 1.67 -21.05
N GLU A 362 -29.12 2.63 -21.86
CA GLU A 362 -28.43 2.36 -23.13
C GLU A 362 -26.91 2.53 -22.95
N CYS A 363 -26.14 1.55 -23.43
CA CYS A 363 -24.67 1.62 -23.37
C CYS A 363 -24.10 2.53 -24.47
N ASN A 364 -23.22 3.48 -24.11
CA ASN A 364 -22.58 4.39 -25.08
C ASN A 364 -21.47 3.78 -25.97
N ILE A 365 -21.30 2.46 -25.97
CA ILE A 365 -20.32 1.76 -26.82
C ILE A 365 -21.05 0.80 -27.78
N CYS A 366 -21.87 -0.10 -27.26
CA CYS A 366 -22.63 -1.05 -28.10
C CYS A 366 -24.03 -0.55 -28.48
N PHE A 367 -24.54 0.52 -27.85
CA PHE A 367 -25.90 1.06 -28.07
C PHE A 367 -27.03 0.05 -27.78
N GLU A 368 -26.76 -0.92 -26.90
CA GLU A 368 -27.75 -1.89 -26.44
C GLU A 368 -28.43 -1.43 -25.16
N GLU A 369 -29.74 -1.65 -25.06
CA GLU A 369 -30.52 -1.45 -23.83
C GLU A 369 -30.32 -2.62 -22.86
N GLN A 370 -29.86 -2.31 -21.65
CA GLN A 370 -29.63 -3.29 -20.59
C GLN A 370 -30.18 -2.78 -19.24
N SER A 371 -30.27 -3.67 -18.25
CA SER A 371 -30.69 -3.32 -16.89
C SER A 371 -29.70 -2.37 -16.22
N GLU A 372 -30.17 -1.36 -15.46
CA GLU A 372 -29.31 -0.46 -14.67
C GLU A 372 -28.35 -1.21 -13.72
N ASP A 373 -28.65 -2.44 -13.31
CA ASP A 373 -27.78 -3.24 -12.45
C ASP A 373 -26.45 -3.65 -13.14
N PHE A 374 -26.43 -3.65 -14.48
CA PHE A 374 -25.24 -3.94 -15.28
C PHE A 374 -24.52 -2.68 -15.79
N ALA A 375 -24.96 -1.50 -15.34
CA ALA A 375 -24.40 -0.22 -15.74
C ALA A 375 -23.12 0.11 -14.96
N VAL A 376 -22.08 0.49 -15.70
CA VAL A 376 -20.84 1.07 -15.20
C VAL A 376 -20.82 2.55 -15.55
N ARG A 377 -20.70 3.43 -14.55
CA ARG A 377 -20.64 4.89 -14.76
C ARG A 377 -19.28 5.44 -14.33
N LEU A 378 -18.56 6.04 -15.26
CA LEU A 378 -17.28 6.70 -14.97
C LEU A 378 -17.52 8.02 -14.23
N ARG A 379 -16.77 8.29 -13.16
CA ARG A 379 -16.84 9.56 -12.43
C ARG A 379 -15.70 10.48 -12.87
N PRO A 380 -15.90 11.81 -12.91
CA PRO A 380 -17.15 12.55 -12.68
C PRO A 380 -18.13 12.63 -13.87
N CYS A 381 -17.77 12.23 -15.10
CA CYS A 381 -18.59 12.49 -16.29
C CYS A 381 -19.95 11.79 -16.31
N GLY A 382 -20.13 10.70 -15.58
CA GLY A 382 -21.39 9.98 -15.43
C GLY A 382 -21.79 9.11 -16.62
N HIS A 383 -20.98 9.04 -17.68
CA HIS A 383 -21.29 8.29 -18.89
C HIS A 383 -21.49 6.80 -18.59
N PRO A 384 -22.66 6.21 -18.94
CA PRO A 384 -22.96 4.80 -18.68
C PRO A 384 -22.45 3.87 -19.80
N PHE A 385 -21.94 2.71 -19.38
CA PHE A 385 -21.47 1.63 -20.23
C PHE A 385 -21.98 0.29 -19.68
N CYS A 386 -22.24 -0.70 -20.55
CA CYS A 386 -22.43 -2.06 -20.07
C CYS A 386 -21.09 -2.61 -19.57
N ARG A 387 -21.17 -3.52 -18.58
CA ARG A 387 -19.98 -4.13 -17.95
C ARG A 387 -19.04 -4.78 -18.98
N THR A 388 -19.59 -5.39 -20.02
CA THR A 388 -18.80 -6.05 -21.08
C THR A 388 -17.98 -5.04 -21.88
N CYS A 389 -18.60 -3.99 -22.40
CA CYS A 389 -17.89 -2.98 -23.17
C CYS A 389 -16.88 -2.20 -22.34
N ALA A 390 -17.21 -1.88 -21.08
CA ALA A 390 -16.25 -1.25 -20.16
C ALA A 390 -15.02 -2.16 -19.93
N LYS A 391 -15.24 -3.47 -19.72
CA LYS A 391 -14.16 -4.44 -19.56
C LYS A 391 -13.28 -4.52 -20.79
N GLU A 392 -13.86 -4.73 -21.96
CA GLU A 392 -13.11 -4.86 -23.22
C GLU A 392 -12.31 -3.60 -23.53
N PHE A 393 -12.90 -2.43 -23.30
CA PHE A 393 -12.21 -1.16 -23.49
C PHE A 393 -11.00 -1.01 -22.56
N ILE A 394 -11.16 -1.28 -21.25
CA ILE A 394 -10.08 -1.21 -20.27
C ILE A 394 -8.97 -2.22 -20.63
N VAL A 395 -9.35 -3.46 -20.94
CA VAL A 395 -8.41 -4.53 -21.30
C VAL A 395 -7.63 -4.20 -22.58
N SER A 396 -8.28 -3.62 -23.60
CA SER A 396 -7.58 -3.19 -24.82
C SER A 396 -6.52 -2.14 -24.52
N ASN A 397 -6.83 -1.14 -23.69
CA ASN A 397 -5.87 -0.11 -23.31
C ASN A 397 -4.72 -0.66 -22.46
N ILE A 398 -4.98 -1.62 -21.56
CA ILE A 398 -3.94 -2.33 -20.80
C ILE A 398 -2.99 -3.06 -21.75
N ASN A 399 -3.52 -3.83 -22.69
CA ASN A 399 -2.70 -4.59 -23.64
C ASN A 399 -1.89 -3.67 -24.56
N GLU A 400 -2.45 -2.52 -24.93
CA GLU A 400 -1.78 -1.49 -25.73
C GLU A 400 -0.80 -0.61 -24.93
N HIS A 401 -0.67 -0.84 -23.62
CA HIS A 401 0.15 -0.05 -22.69
C HIS A 401 -0.19 1.46 -22.74
N ARG A 402 -1.48 1.78 -22.89
CA ARG A 402 -1.98 3.16 -22.98
C ARG A 402 -2.53 3.61 -21.64
N PHE A 403 -1.80 4.53 -21.02
CA PHE A 403 -2.16 5.13 -19.73
C PHE A 403 -1.93 6.65 -19.77
N PRO A 404 -2.79 7.49 -19.16
CA PRO A 404 -4.03 7.14 -18.44
C PRO A 404 -5.17 6.70 -19.37
N VAL A 405 -6.03 5.78 -18.90
CA VAL A 405 -7.20 5.33 -19.66
C VAL A 405 -8.34 6.31 -19.50
N LEU A 406 -8.65 7.04 -20.57
CA LEU A 406 -9.67 8.08 -20.59
C LEU A 406 -11.05 7.51 -20.96
N CYS A 407 -12.11 8.17 -20.50
CA CYS A 407 -13.49 7.86 -20.87
C CYS A 407 -13.65 7.90 -22.40
N PRO A 408 -14.20 6.85 -23.04
CA PRO A 408 -14.38 6.80 -24.49
C PRO A 408 -15.19 7.98 -25.03
N VAL A 409 -16.28 8.32 -24.35
CA VAL A 409 -17.20 9.41 -24.75
C VAL A 409 -16.50 10.75 -24.60
N CYS A 410 -15.90 11.03 -23.44
CA CYS A 410 -15.18 12.29 -23.23
C CYS A 410 -14.02 12.48 -24.22
N SER A 411 -13.34 11.39 -24.58
CA SER A 411 -12.23 11.42 -25.54
C SER A 411 -12.74 11.69 -26.97
N ALA A 412 -13.87 11.09 -27.35
CA ALA A 412 -14.52 11.33 -28.63
C ALA A 412 -15.05 12.77 -28.74
N GLU A 413 -15.62 13.30 -27.66
CA GLU A 413 -16.15 14.67 -27.58
C GLU A 413 -15.07 15.74 -27.34
N LYS A 414 -13.81 15.32 -27.14
CA LYS A 414 -12.68 16.21 -26.79
C LYS A 414 -13.00 17.13 -25.60
N ALA A 415 -13.59 16.54 -24.56
CA ALA A 415 -13.88 17.27 -23.33
C ALA A 415 -12.61 17.86 -22.72
N GLU A 416 -12.69 19.08 -22.17
CA GLU A 416 -11.56 19.79 -21.57
C GLU A 416 -11.01 19.06 -20.33
N LYS A 417 -11.85 18.29 -19.64
CA LYS A 417 -11.52 17.44 -18.50
C LYS A 417 -12.15 16.05 -18.64
N PRO A 418 -11.52 15.14 -19.40
CA PRO A 418 -12.05 13.78 -19.56
C PRO A 418 -11.93 13.01 -18.24
N SER A 419 -12.95 12.20 -17.94
CA SER A 419 -12.85 11.24 -16.83
C SER A 419 -11.77 10.20 -17.12
N VAL A 420 -11.01 9.85 -16.08
CA VAL A 420 -10.02 8.77 -16.11
C VAL A 420 -10.61 7.55 -15.42
N VAL A 421 -10.33 6.36 -15.95
CA VAL A 421 -10.67 5.09 -15.28
C VAL A 421 -9.81 4.95 -14.03
N ASP A 422 -10.44 4.76 -12.87
CA ASP A 422 -9.76 4.57 -11.59
C ASP A 422 -9.41 3.09 -11.33
N SER A 423 -8.42 2.84 -10.47
CA SER A 423 -8.01 1.48 -10.09
C SER A 423 -9.16 0.69 -9.46
N TRP A 424 -10.06 1.34 -8.73
CA TRP A 424 -11.26 0.71 -8.17
C TRP A 424 -12.15 0.08 -9.26
N LEU A 425 -12.39 0.78 -10.37
CA LEU A 425 -13.19 0.23 -11.45
C LEU A 425 -12.48 -0.96 -12.13
N VAL A 426 -11.16 -0.90 -12.30
CA VAL A 426 -10.38 -1.99 -12.89
C VAL A 426 -10.48 -3.26 -12.03
N GLU A 427 -10.40 -3.14 -10.71
CA GLU A 427 -10.61 -4.28 -9.79
C GLU A 427 -12.03 -4.86 -9.92
N GLN A 428 -13.04 -4.01 -10.03
CA GLN A 428 -14.45 -4.45 -10.06
C GLN A 428 -14.88 -5.05 -11.41
N ILE A 429 -14.27 -4.64 -12.53
CA ILE A 429 -14.71 -5.04 -13.89
C ILE A 429 -14.32 -6.49 -14.24
N GLY A 430 -13.41 -7.10 -13.47
CA GLY A 430 -12.99 -8.50 -13.62
C GLY A 430 -11.89 -8.69 -14.67
N VAL A 431 -10.86 -7.85 -14.64
CA VAL A 431 -9.59 -8.10 -15.35
C VAL A 431 -8.85 -9.31 -14.74
N ASN A 432 -7.99 -9.97 -15.52
CA ASN A 432 -7.17 -11.07 -15.00
C ASN A 432 -5.93 -10.53 -14.25
N GLN A 433 -5.21 -11.41 -13.54
CA GLN A 433 -4.08 -11.00 -12.69
C GLN A 433 -2.92 -10.39 -13.49
N ASP A 434 -2.67 -10.89 -14.70
CA ASP A 434 -1.61 -10.36 -15.57
C ASP A 434 -1.95 -8.94 -16.04
N GLN A 435 -3.20 -8.71 -16.48
CA GLN A 435 -3.69 -7.39 -16.86
C GLN A 435 -3.68 -6.41 -15.69
N TYR A 436 -4.03 -6.89 -14.48
CA TYR A 436 -3.96 -6.08 -13.27
C TYR A 436 -2.52 -5.72 -12.90
N SER A 437 -1.58 -6.63 -13.12
CA SER A 437 -0.15 -6.40 -12.90
C SER A 437 0.40 -5.37 -13.90
N ILE A 438 0.03 -5.48 -15.19
CA ILE A 438 0.38 -4.47 -16.21
C ILE A 438 -0.26 -3.12 -15.87
N TRP A 439 -1.52 -3.10 -15.42
CA TRP A 439 -2.17 -1.87 -14.96
C TRP A 439 -1.40 -1.21 -13.82
N THR A 440 -1.02 -2.00 -12.80
CA THR A 440 -0.23 -1.54 -11.65
C THR A 440 1.14 -1.02 -12.11
N GLU A 441 1.80 -1.70 -13.04
CA GLU A 441 3.08 -1.25 -13.61
C GLU A 441 2.92 0.08 -14.37
N MET A 442 1.88 0.22 -15.20
CA MET A 442 1.60 1.47 -15.91
C MET A 442 1.26 2.62 -14.96
N GLU A 443 0.50 2.34 -13.89
CA GLU A 443 0.17 3.30 -12.84
C GLU A 443 1.45 3.76 -12.12
N LEU A 444 2.31 2.83 -11.71
CA LEU A 444 3.62 3.13 -11.11
C LEU A 444 4.58 3.84 -12.09
N ALA A 445 4.52 3.53 -13.38
CA ALA A 445 5.31 4.19 -14.42
C ALA A 445 4.90 5.64 -14.66
N GLN A 446 3.67 6.04 -14.26
CA GLN A 446 3.27 7.44 -14.29
C GLN A 446 4.02 8.25 -13.22
N PHE A 447 4.36 7.61 -12.10
CA PHE A 447 5.04 8.22 -10.97
C PHE A 447 6.55 7.94 -10.92
N SER A 448 7.08 7.09 -11.80
CA SER A 448 8.51 6.73 -11.79
C SER A 448 9.21 6.98 -13.12
N ILE A 449 10.49 7.35 -13.05
CA ILE A 449 11.36 7.57 -14.20
C ILE A 449 12.67 6.82 -14.02
N LEU A 450 13.11 6.15 -15.08
CA LEU A 450 14.38 5.44 -15.09
C LEU A 450 15.53 6.41 -15.32
N ILE A 451 16.41 6.56 -14.32
CA ILE A 451 17.67 7.31 -14.46
C ILE A 451 18.85 6.36 -14.63
N HIS A 452 19.82 6.76 -15.44
CA HIS A 452 21.06 6.01 -15.66
C HIS A 452 22.25 6.72 -15.02
N CYS A 453 22.90 6.09 -14.05
CA CYS A 453 24.05 6.66 -13.36
C CYS A 453 25.34 6.43 -14.16
N ARG A 454 26.04 7.50 -14.55
CA ARG A 454 27.33 7.41 -15.26
C ARG A 454 28.49 6.97 -14.37
N GLY A 455 28.38 7.13 -13.05
CA GLY A 455 29.40 6.68 -12.09
C GLY A 455 29.43 5.17 -11.93
N CYS A 456 28.29 4.54 -11.63
CA CYS A 456 28.21 3.08 -11.44
C CYS A 456 27.65 2.30 -12.64
N LYS A 457 27.26 2.97 -13.73
CA LYS A 457 26.72 2.39 -14.98
C LYS A 457 25.46 1.53 -14.79
N ARG A 458 24.70 1.78 -13.73
CA ARG A 458 23.44 1.09 -13.43
C ARG A 458 22.26 2.04 -13.63
N SER A 459 21.12 1.47 -14.00
CA SER A 459 19.87 2.20 -14.13
C SER A 459 18.97 1.87 -12.94
N VAL A 460 18.20 2.86 -12.49
CA VAL A 460 17.33 2.76 -11.32
C VAL A 460 16.11 3.65 -11.51
N PHE A 461 14.95 3.19 -11.07
CA PHE A 461 13.74 3.99 -11.06
C PHE A 461 13.77 4.94 -9.87
N ILE A 462 13.50 6.22 -10.13
CA ILE A 462 13.26 7.23 -9.11
C ILE A 462 11.89 7.84 -9.32
N ASP A 463 11.39 8.54 -8.32
CA ASP A 463 10.13 9.26 -8.44
C ASP A 463 10.24 10.35 -9.55
N ARG A 464 9.20 10.46 -10.37
CA ARG A 464 9.14 11.37 -11.51
C ARG A 464 9.06 12.83 -11.07
N GLN A 465 8.35 13.11 -9.98
CA GLN A 465 8.24 14.44 -9.41
C GLN A 465 9.59 14.89 -8.85
N ASP A 466 10.28 14.02 -8.10
CA ASP A 466 11.64 14.27 -7.60
C ASP A 466 12.63 14.54 -8.73
N HIS A 467 12.54 13.74 -9.80
CA HIS A 467 13.34 13.97 -11.00
C HIS A 467 13.02 15.31 -11.66
N ASP A 468 11.74 15.67 -11.78
CA ASP A 468 11.29 16.88 -12.47
C ASP A 468 11.66 18.15 -11.73
N ASP A 469 11.60 18.11 -10.41
CA ASP A 469 11.90 19.25 -9.57
C ASP A 469 13.41 19.47 -9.32
N THR A 470 14.20 18.38 -9.33
CA THR A 470 15.61 18.46 -8.98
C THR A 470 16.52 18.71 -10.20
N LYS A 471 17.35 19.76 -10.13
CA LYS A 471 18.35 20.08 -11.19
C LYS A 471 19.63 19.25 -11.10
N MET A 472 19.93 18.68 -9.93
CA MET A 472 21.12 17.88 -9.65
C MET A 472 20.68 16.50 -9.15
N LEU A 473 21.04 15.45 -9.89
CA LEU A 473 20.69 14.08 -9.54
C LEU A 473 21.84 13.44 -8.78
N ALA A 474 21.53 12.80 -7.65
CA ALA A 474 22.44 11.92 -6.94
C ALA A 474 22.08 10.46 -7.24
N CYS A 475 23.08 9.58 -7.35
CA CYS A 475 22.81 8.17 -7.55
C CYS A 475 22.18 7.58 -6.27
N PRO A 476 20.97 7.00 -6.34
CA PRO A 476 20.30 6.47 -5.15
C PRO A 476 20.82 5.08 -4.73
N LEU A 477 21.72 4.47 -5.50
CA LEU A 477 22.20 3.13 -5.22
C LEU A 477 23.19 3.12 -4.04
N PRO A 478 23.02 2.21 -3.06
CA PRO A 478 23.96 2.10 -1.96
C PRO A 478 25.36 1.82 -2.52
N ARG A 479 26.35 2.56 -2.00
CA ARG A 479 27.77 2.57 -2.45
C ARG A 479 28.06 3.39 -3.72
N CYS A 480 27.18 4.28 -4.17
CA CYS A 480 27.50 5.23 -5.24
C CYS A 480 27.14 6.67 -4.83
N ASN A 481 28.15 7.50 -4.54
CA ASN A 481 27.96 8.93 -4.22
C ASN A 481 28.13 9.83 -5.45
N TYR A 482 27.79 9.32 -6.63
CA TYR A 482 27.95 10.07 -7.88
C TYR A 482 26.80 11.07 -8.04
N VAL A 483 27.14 12.36 -8.20
CA VAL A 483 26.18 13.46 -8.39
C VAL A 483 26.43 14.11 -9.75
N TRP A 484 25.37 14.42 -10.49
CA TRP A 484 25.46 15.04 -11.82
C TRP A 484 24.30 15.99 -12.10
N CYS A 485 24.49 16.92 -13.03
CA CYS A 485 23.44 17.83 -13.46
C CYS A 485 22.43 17.12 -14.37
N LYS A 486 21.13 17.30 -14.15
CA LYS A 486 20.06 16.80 -15.01
C LYS A 486 20.13 17.38 -16.43
N ALA A 487 20.47 18.66 -16.57
CA ALA A 487 20.46 19.35 -17.86
C ALA A 487 21.69 19.02 -18.73
N CYS A 488 22.90 19.18 -18.18
CA CYS A 488 24.14 18.99 -18.95
C CYS A 488 24.77 17.60 -18.76
N GLN A 489 24.28 16.80 -17.81
CA GLN A 489 24.78 15.45 -17.51
C GLN A 489 26.26 15.39 -17.07
N CYS A 490 26.82 16.51 -16.62
CA CYS A 490 28.18 16.63 -16.08
C CYS A 490 28.22 16.29 -14.59
N SER A 491 29.34 15.71 -14.14
CA SER A 491 29.58 15.38 -12.74
C SER A 491 29.79 16.62 -11.88
N ILE A 492 29.18 16.65 -10.69
CA ILE A 492 29.28 17.74 -9.72
C ILE A 492 30.00 17.22 -8.47
N GLN A 493 30.93 18.01 -7.94
CA GLN A 493 31.65 17.69 -6.70
C GLN A 493 30.87 18.22 -5.49
N ILE A 494 30.62 17.36 -4.50
CA ILE A 494 29.92 17.74 -3.26
C ILE A 494 30.85 18.64 -2.43
N GLY A 495 30.38 19.84 -2.06
CA GLY A 495 31.17 20.84 -1.33
C GLY A 495 32.05 21.74 -2.21
N GLY A 496 31.93 21.63 -3.55
CA GLY A 496 32.58 22.52 -4.51
C GLY A 496 31.80 23.82 -4.77
N PRO A 497 32.24 24.65 -5.75
CA PRO A 497 31.46 25.80 -6.21
C PRO A 497 30.09 25.34 -6.75
N SER A 498 29.08 26.21 -6.64
CA SER A 498 27.76 25.99 -7.24
C SER A 498 27.93 25.66 -8.72
N HIS A 499 27.30 24.60 -9.22
CA HIS A 499 27.43 24.21 -10.63
C HIS A 499 26.67 25.17 -11.55
N SER A 500 27.29 25.54 -12.68
CA SER A 500 26.62 26.23 -13.78
C SER A 500 26.76 25.44 -15.08
N CYS A 501 25.66 25.21 -15.79
CA CYS A 501 25.69 24.41 -17.02
C CYS A 501 26.55 25.01 -18.13
N ASP A 502 26.83 26.32 -18.08
CA ASP A 502 27.71 27.05 -18.98
C ASP A 502 29.19 27.07 -18.53
N GLY A 503 29.50 26.53 -17.34
CA GLY A 503 30.86 26.47 -16.78
C GLY A 503 31.39 27.80 -16.22
N SER A 504 30.57 28.85 -16.17
CA SER A 504 30.98 30.18 -15.74
C SER A 504 31.37 30.23 -14.26
N SER A 505 30.59 29.61 -13.39
CA SER A 505 30.80 29.60 -11.94
C SER A 505 32.00 28.76 -11.51
N GLU A 506 32.26 27.64 -12.19
CA GLU A 506 33.44 26.81 -11.98
C GLU A 506 34.71 27.55 -12.42
N LEU A 507 34.64 28.28 -13.54
CA LEU A 507 35.74 29.10 -14.03
C LEU A 507 36.02 30.26 -13.06
N ASP A 508 34.99 30.96 -12.58
CA ASP A 508 35.13 32.05 -11.60
C ASP A 508 35.74 31.58 -10.27
N HIS A 509 35.35 30.39 -9.80
CA HIS A 509 35.95 29.78 -8.62
C HIS A 509 37.44 29.49 -8.83
N LEU A 510 37.81 28.91 -9.98
CA LEU A 510 39.21 28.68 -10.35
C LEU A 510 40.01 29.99 -10.47
N MET A 511 39.40 31.04 -11.03
CA MET A 511 40.02 32.34 -11.14
C MET A 511 40.35 32.95 -9.78
N LYS A 512 39.44 32.82 -8.80
CA LYS A 512 39.69 33.24 -7.41
C LYS A 512 40.76 32.40 -6.74
N GLN A 513 40.72 31.08 -6.89
CA GLN A 513 41.66 30.16 -6.25
C GLN A 513 43.10 30.34 -6.76
N ARG A 514 43.28 30.58 -8.06
CA ARG A 514 44.59 30.77 -8.70
C ARG A 514 45.03 32.23 -8.81
N GLY A 515 44.17 33.18 -8.42
CA GLY A 515 44.45 34.62 -8.53
C GLY A 515 44.49 35.15 -9.97
N TRP A 516 43.84 34.46 -10.91
CA TRP A 516 43.73 34.89 -12.30
C TRP A 516 42.80 36.11 -12.41
N LYS A 517 43.07 36.98 -13.39
CA LYS A 517 42.25 38.17 -13.66
C LYS A 517 41.86 38.24 -15.12
N TYR A 518 40.68 38.79 -15.38
CA TYR A 518 40.23 39.05 -16.75
C TYR A 518 41.02 40.19 -17.39
N CYS A 519 41.44 40.02 -18.65
CA CYS A 519 41.93 41.13 -19.46
C CYS A 519 40.84 42.20 -19.60
N PRO A 520 41.15 43.50 -19.39
CA PRO A 520 40.15 44.57 -19.52
C PRO A 520 39.50 44.66 -20.91
N SER A 521 40.28 44.38 -21.96
CA SER A 521 39.88 44.53 -23.37
C SER A 521 39.08 43.31 -23.88
N CYS A 522 39.69 42.12 -23.93
CA CYS A 522 39.09 40.93 -24.53
C CYS A 522 38.40 39.96 -23.55
N LYS A 523 38.42 40.25 -22.24
CA LYS A 523 37.88 39.39 -21.17
C LYS A 523 38.45 37.95 -21.14
N THR A 524 39.59 37.69 -21.76
CA THR A 524 40.28 36.40 -21.61
C THR A 524 40.93 36.32 -20.20
N PRO A 525 40.76 35.23 -19.44
CA PRO A 525 41.46 35.02 -18.17
C PRO A 525 42.99 35.03 -18.35
N CYS A 526 43.71 35.75 -17.49
CA CYS A 526 45.16 35.90 -17.52
C CYS A 526 45.77 35.55 -16.16
N GLU A 527 46.84 34.76 -16.19
CA GLU A 527 47.63 34.36 -15.02
C GLU A 527 48.89 35.23 -14.90
N LYS A 528 49.17 35.74 -13.69
CA LYS A 528 50.43 36.42 -13.39
C LYS A 528 51.47 35.38 -12.95
N VAL A 529 52.41 35.04 -13.82
CA VAL A 529 53.43 34.01 -13.55
C VAL A 529 54.54 34.53 -12.61
N SER A 530 55.04 35.76 -12.81
CA SER A 530 56.02 36.42 -11.94
C SER A 530 56.20 37.90 -12.31
N GLY A 531 56.89 38.70 -11.47
CA GLY A 531 57.39 40.03 -11.84
C GLY A 531 56.39 41.20 -11.78
N CYS A 532 56.53 42.13 -12.74
CA CYS A 532 55.87 43.46 -12.80
C CYS A 532 54.33 43.39 -12.88
N ASN A 533 53.64 44.46 -12.48
CA ASN A 533 52.18 44.59 -12.59
C ASN A 533 51.71 45.06 -13.98
N HIS A 534 52.63 45.42 -14.88
CA HIS A 534 52.31 45.69 -16.27
C HIS A 534 52.26 44.35 -17.03
N MET A 535 51.06 43.95 -17.44
CA MET A 535 50.79 42.67 -18.10
C MET A 535 50.27 42.88 -19.53
N ILE A 536 50.69 42.02 -20.45
CA ILE A 536 50.23 42.00 -21.84
C ILE A 536 49.37 40.74 -22.02
N CYS A 537 48.18 40.90 -22.62
CA CYS A 537 47.30 39.77 -22.90
C CYS A 537 47.88 38.95 -24.07
N ILE A 538 47.95 37.63 -23.90
CA ILE A 538 48.43 36.70 -24.94
C ILE A 538 47.36 36.30 -25.96
N SER A 539 46.12 36.77 -25.78
CA SER A 539 44.99 36.44 -26.65
C SER A 539 45.21 37.04 -28.05
N PRO A 540 45.18 36.24 -29.13
CA PRO A 540 45.37 36.74 -30.49
C PRO A 540 44.40 37.86 -30.84
N GLY A 541 44.90 39.02 -31.24
CA GLY A 541 44.09 40.18 -31.62
C GLY A 541 43.64 41.10 -30.47
N CYS A 542 44.05 40.83 -29.24
CA CYS A 542 43.87 41.77 -28.13
C CYS A 542 44.99 42.82 -28.15
N THR A 543 44.62 44.10 -28.32
CA THR A 543 45.55 45.25 -28.24
C THR A 543 45.26 46.10 -27.03
#